data_AF-A0A1T5HU67-F1
#
_entry.id   AF-A0A1T5HU67-F1
#
_cell.length_a   1.000
_cell.length_b   1.000
_cell.length_c   1.000
_cell.angle_alpha   90.00
_cell.angle_beta   90.00
_cell.angle_gamma   90.00
#
_symmetry.space_group_name_H-M   'P 1'
#
loop_
_entity.id
_entity.type
_entity.pdbx_description
1 polymer ?
#
loop_
_entity_poly.entity_id
_entity_poly.type
_entity_poly.pdbx_seq_one_letter_code
_entity_poly.pdbx_strand_id
1 'polypeptide(L)'
;MNLFFGTLTLLLISLCITAQEFEVPNNYALKEKDDYAKYEADVLKGIDWLFKTPINIKSDKRKEINTFLMTWMTGSPTVRIEIKQEIVNFLKPNPDLLIIFLCGWTKYSLESNDYKNKILGNQKGLEAVIEFYIKNKENLKKDNNVEKYIKLQNKSKLEEYIKKNV
;
A
#
# COMPACT_ATOMS: atom_id res chain seq x y z
N MET A 1 49.77 -13.67 -44.17
CA MET A 1 49.79 -14.72 -43.14
C MET A 1 48.87 -14.25 -42.03
N ASN A 2 47.55 -14.43 -42.15
CA ASN A 2 46.78 -15.61 -41.71
C ASN A 2 47.05 -15.87 -40.21
N LEU A 3 46.11 -15.94 -39.26
CA LEU A 3 44.66 -16.11 -39.15
C LEU A 3 44.29 -15.55 -37.74
N PHE A 4 43.09 -15.10 -37.36
CA PHE A 4 41.88 -15.83 -36.95
C PHE A 4 40.93 -14.74 -36.38
N PHE A 5 39.84 -14.34 -37.02
CA PHE A 5 38.46 -14.84 -36.85
C PHE A 5 38.10 -15.48 -35.48
N GLY A 6 37.10 -14.90 -34.81
CA GLY A 6 36.38 -15.45 -33.65
C GLY A 6 36.58 -14.62 -32.39
N THR A 7 35.59 -14.06 -31.70
CA THR A 7 34.14 -14.29 -31.70
C THR A 7 33.46 -13.10 -31.01
N LEU A 8 32.58 -12.42 -31.74
CA LEU A 8 31.37 -11.82 -31.17
C LEU A 8 30.61 -12.96 -30.46
N THR A 9 30.28 -12.83 -29.16
CA THR A 9 29.05 -13.27 -28.47
C THR A 9 29.29 -13.39 -26.95
N LEU A 10 28.62 -12.55 -26.16
CA LEU A 10 28.03 -12.92 -24.86
C LEU A 10 27.07 -11.77 -24.48
N LEU A 11 25.88 -11.78 -25.09
CA LEU A 11 24.63 -12.24 -24.44
C LEU A 11 24.28 -11.44 -23.18
N LEU A 12 23.44 -10.42 -23.41
CA LEU A 12 22.21 -10.12 -22.67
C LEU A 12 21.91 -11.08 -21.51
N ILE A 13 22.55 -10.93 -20.37
CA ILE A 13 22.10 -11.55 -19.13
C ILE A 13 22.18 -10.49 -18.03
N SER A 14 21.05 -9.83 -17.81
CA SER A 14 20.50 -9.52 -16.49
C SER A 14 19.56 -8.32 -16.59
N LEU A 15 18.44 -8.51 -17.29
CA LEU A 15 17.19 -8.00 -16.75
C LEU A 15 16.66 -9.11 -15.81
N CYS A 16 17.40 -9.37 -14.73
CA CYS A 16 16.81 -10.02 -13.57
C CYS A 16 15.76 -9.04 -13.04
N ILE A 17 14.55 -9.15 -13.57
CA ILE A 17 13.35 -8.66 -12.92
C ILE A 17 13.36 -9.35 -11.56
N THR A 18 13.79 -8.66 -10.51
CA THR A 18 13.65 -9.13 -9.15
C THR A 18 12.19 -9.02 -8.76
N ALA A 19 11.38 -9.90 -9.33
CA ALA A 19 10.08 -10.29 -8.81
C ALA A 19 10.28 -11.29 -7.66
N GLN A 20 11.18 -10.99 -6.72
CA GLN A 20 11.13 -11.71 -5.45
C GLN A 20 9.76 -11.38 -4.86
N GLU A 21 8.86 -12.37 -4.94
CA GLU A 21 7.53 -12.23 -4.37
C GLU A 21 7.70 -12.04 -2.87
N PHE A 22 7.03 -11.02 -2.34
CA PHE A 22 7.05 -10.79 -0.90
C PHE A 22 6.34 -11.94 -0.18
N GLU A 23 7.04 -12.54 0.77
CA GLU A 23 6.52 -13.54 1.68
C GLU A 23 6.36 -12.93 3.07
N VAL A 24 5.25 -13.22 3.76
CA VAL A 24 5.09 -12.77 5.14
C VAL A 24 6.12 -13.50 6.00
N PRO A 25 6.79 -12.82 6.94
CA PRO A 25 7.77 -13.47 7.81
C PRO A 25 7.15 -14.67 8.55
N ASN A 26 7.76 -15.85 8.42
CA ASN A 26 7.28 -17.03 9.13
C ASN A 26 7.42 -16.85 10.65
N ASN A 27 6.42 -17.31 11.41
CA ASN A 27 6.42 -17.31 12.87
C ASN A 27 6.73 -15.94 13.50
N TYR A 28 6.26 -14.84 12.88
CA TYR A 28 6.42 -13.51 13.45
C TYR A 28 5.73 -13.42 14.82
N ALA A 29 6.35 -12.70 15.75
CA ALA A 29 5.78 -12.41 17.06
C ALA A 29 5.58 -10.91 17.18
N LEU A 30 4.36 -10.46 17.48
CA LEU A 30 4.01 -9.05 17.69
C LEU A 30 3.39 -8.91 19.08
N LYS A 31 4.20 -9.06 20.12
CA LYS A 31 3.74 -9.03 21.51
C LYS A 31 4.28 -7.81 22.24
N GLU A 32 5.58 -7.62 22.17
CA GLU A 32 6.25 -6.52 22.84
C GLU A 32 6.45 -5.34 21.90
N LYS A 33 6.62 -4.14 22.47
CA LYS A 33 6.82 -2.89 21.72
C LYS A 33 7.94 -3.02 20.67
N ASP A 34 9.05 -3.63 21.08
CA ASP A 34 10.24 -3.78 20.25
C ASP A 34 10.07 -4.78 19.10
N ASP A 35 9.07 -5.66 19.18
CA ASP A 35 8.79 -6.59 18.09
C ASP A 35 8.24 -5.87 16.85
N TYR A 36 7.45 -4.81 17.03
CA TYR A 36 6.85 -4.08 15.91
C TYR A 36 7.90 -3.40 15.03
N ALA A 37 8.91 -2.79 15.65
CA ALA A 37 9.99 -2.11 14.93
C ALA A 37 10.78 -3.08 14.01
N LYS A 38 10.95 -4.34 14.43
CA LYS A 38 11.67 -5.37 13.65
C LYS A 38 11.00 -5.65 12.30
N TYR A 39 9.68 -5.50 12.23
CA TYR A 39 8.89 -5.87 11.04
C TYR A 39 8.48 -4.67 10.18
N GLU A 40 8.90 -3.44 10.48
CA GLU A 40 8.55 -2.24 9.69
C GLU A 40 8.96 -2.39 8.22
N ALA A 41 10.14 -2.95 7.95
CA ALA A 41 10.59 -3.21 6.58
C ALA A 41 9.68 -4.22 5.85
N ASP A 42 9.20 -5.26 6.53
CA ASP A 42 8.32 -6.25 5.94
C ASP A 42 6.88 -5.74 5.77
N VAL A 43 6.43 -4.87 6.67
CA VAL A 43 5.19 -4.10 6.52
C VAL A 43 5.23 -3.27 5.24
N LEU A 44 6.31 -2.51 5.01
CA LEU A 44 6.48 -1.73 3.80
C LEU A 44 6.47 -2.61 2.53
N LYS A 45 7.16 -3.75 2.55
CA LYS A 45 7.12 -4.72 1.42
C LYS A 45 5.72 -5.28 1.18
N GLY A 46 4.98 -5.60 2.24
CA GLY A 46 3.59 -6.07 2.16
C GLY A 46 2.64 -5.03 1.58
N ILE A 47 2.78 -3.77 2.03
CA ILE A 47 2.02 -2.63 1.48
C ILE A 47 2.32 -2.46 -0.01
N ASP A 48 3.61 -2.48 -0.38
CA ASP A 48 4.04 -2.37 -1.77
C ASP A 48 3.46 -3.49 -2.63
N TRP A 49 3.46 -4.72 -2.13
CA TRP A 49 2.86 -5.85 -2.82
C TRP A 49 1.36 -5.64 -3.04
N LEU A 50 0.62 -5.15 -2.03
CA LEU A 50 -0.81 -4.87 -2.17
C LEU A 50 -1.10 -3.80 -3.21
N PHE A 51 -0.31 -2.72 -3.25
CA PHE A 51 -0.49 -1.62 -4.21
C PHE A 51 -0.12 -2.04 -5.65
N LYS A 52 0.90 -2.88 -5.79
CA LYS A 52 1.38 -3.36 -7.10
C LYS A 52 0.51 -4.48 -7.68
N THR A 53 -0.08 -5.32 -6.85
CA THR A 53 -0.82 -6.50 -7.30
C THR A 53 -2.31 -6.20 -7.54
N PRO A 54 -2.88 -6.52 -8.72
CA PRO A 54 -4.31 -6.36 -8.97
C PRO A 54 -5.19 -7.12 -7.98
N ILE A 55 -6.37 -6.60 -7.67
CA ILE A 55 -7.25 -7.11 -6.60
C ILE A 55 -7.72 -8.55 -6.86
N ASN A 56 -7.93 -8.90 -8.12
CA ASN A 56 -8.42 -10.21 -8.56
C ASN A 56 -7.31 -11.27 -8.68
N ILE A 57 -6.07 -10.96 -8.30
CA ILE A 57 -4.91 -11.85 -8.41
C ILE A 57 -4.46 -12.31 -7.02
N LYS A 58 -4.14 -13.61 -6.90
CA LYS A 58 -3.55 -14.25 -5.70
C LYS A 58 -4.32 -13.93 -4.41
N SER A 59 -5.62 -14.23 -4.41
CA SER A 59 -6.54 -13.94 -3.31
C SER A 59 -6.07 -14.49 -1.96
N ASP A 60 -5.54 -15.72 -1.92
CA ASP A 60 -5.07 -16.32 -0.67
C ASP A 60 -3.81 -15.62 -0.14
N LYS A 61 -2.87 -15.26 -1.04
CA LYS A 61 -1.69 -14.47 -0.65
C LYS A 61 -2.09 -13.09 -0.13
N ARG A 62 -3.07 -12.45 -0.77
CA ARG A 62 -3.63 -11.18 -0.30
C ARG A 62 -4.23 -11.30 1.09
N LYS A 63 -4.96 -12.39 1.40
CA LYS A 63 -5.50 -12.63 2.75
C LYS A 63 -4.39 -12.76 3.80
N GLU A 64 -3.32 -13.47 3.48
CA GLU A 64 -2.15 -13.64 4.35
C GLU A 64 -1.49 -12.27 4.64
N ILE A 65 -1.22 -11.48 3.60
CA ILE A 65 -0.62 -10.15 3.72
C ILE A 65 -1.56 -9.20 4.48
N ASN A 66 -2.85 -9.21 4.17
CA ASN A 66 -3.85 -8.40 4.87
C ASN A 66 -3.87 -8.73 6.37
N THR A 67 -3.79 -10.02 6.73
CA THR A 67 -3.78 -10.47 8.12
C THR A 67 -2.54 -9.97 8.86
N PHE A 68 -1.36 -10.12 8.24
CA PHE A 68 -0.11 -9.62 8.80
C PHE A 68 -0.14 -8.10 9.01
N LEU A 69 -0.51 -7.34 7.97
CA LEU A 69 -0.57 -5.88 8.03
C LEU A 69 -1.58 -5.38 9.06
N MET A 70 -2.78 -5.99 9.12
CA MET A 70 -3.79 -5.62 10.10
C MET A 70 -3.32 -5.90 11.53
N THR A 71 -2.70 -7.07 11.76
CA THR A 71 -2.14 -7.43 13.07
C THR A 71 -1.06 -6.43 13.49
N TRP A 72 -0.15 -6.08 12.58
CA TRP A 72 0.87 -5.08 12.86
C TRP A 72 0.28 -3.69 13.14
N MET A 73 -0.61 -3.19 12.28
CA MET A 73 -1.17 -1.83 12.42
C MET A 73 -2.04 -1.67 13.67
N THR A 74 -2.78 -2.70 14.08
CA THR A 74 -3.64 -2.64 15.26
C THR A 74 -2.87 -2.77 16.57
N GLY A 75 -1.74 -3.46 16.56
CA GLY A 75 -0.87 -3.59 17.73
C GLY A 75 0.25 -2.57 17.81
N SER A 76 0.55 -1.85 16.71
CA SER A 76 1.69 -0.95 16.63
C SER A 76 1.63 0.15 17.71
N PRO A 77 2.69 0.34 18.50
CA PRO A 77 2.72 1.38 19.52
C PRO A 77 2.95 2.78 18.92
N THR A 78 3.53 2.85 17.71
CA THR A 78 3.97 4.08 17.04
C THR A 78 2.98 4.58 16.01
N VAL A 79 2.53 3.73 15.09
CA VAL A 79 1.58 4.10 14.04
C VAL A 79 0.16 4.02 14.60
N ARG A 80 -0.49 5.18 14.76
CA ARG A 80 -1.88 5.28 15.24
C ARG A 80 -2.74 5.97 14.18
N ILE A 81 -3.62 5.19 13.57
CA ILE A 81 -4.51 5.68 12.52
C ILE A 81 -5.87 6.04 13.12
N GLU A 82 -6.35 7.24 12.79
CA GLU A 82 -7.70 7.67 13.15
C GLU A 82 -8.63 7.52 11.95
N ILE A 83 -9.68 6.72 12.12
CA ILE A 83 -10.71 6.52 11.11
C ILE A 83 -11.85 7.50 11.41
N LYS A 84 -12.01 8.50 10.54
CA LYS A 84 -13.17 9.40 10.57
C LYS A 84 -14.15 9.05 9.48
N GLN A 85 -15.43 8.97 9.81
CA GLN A 85 -16.46 8.54 8.87
C GLN A 85 -16.61 9.51 7.68
N GLU A 86 -16.34 10.80 7.88
CA GLU A 86 -16.37 11.84 6.85
C GLU A 86 -15.29 11.67 5.78
N ILE A 87 -14.20 10.97 6.15
CA ILE A 87 -13.09 10.62 5.27
C ILE A 87 -13.25 9.20 4.74
N VAL A 88 -13.48 8.22 5.62
CA VAL A 88 -13.58 6.80 5.30
C VAL A 88 -15.05 6.40 5.12
N ASN A 89 -15.69 6.96 4.09
CA ASN A 89 -17.10 6.69 3.74
C ASN A 89 -17.26 5.76 2.52
N PHE A 90 -16.19 5.11 2.07
CA PHE A 90 -16.13 4.25 0.88
C PHE A 90 -16.06 2.76 1.21
N LEU A 91 -16.50 2.36 2.41
CA LEU A 91 -16.49 0.94 2.84
C LEU A 91 -17.49 0.07 2.07
N LYS A 92 -18.52 0.69 1.50
CA LYS A 92 -19.49 0.04 0.61
C LYS A 92 -19.51 0.82 -0.70
N PRO A 93 -19.42 0.15 -1.86
CA PRO A 93 -19.56 -1.30 -2.03
C PRO A 93 -18.25 -2.12 -1.91
N ASN A 94 -17.10 -1.49 -1.66
CA ASN A 94 -15.78 -2.14 -1.72
C ASN A 94 -15.07 -2.15 -0.36
N PRO A 95 -15.37 -3.11 0.55
CA PRO A 95 -14.78 -3.12 1.89
C PRO A 95 -13.26 -3.28 1.90
N ASP A 96 -12.70 -3.91 0.87
CA ASP A 96 -11.25 -4.08 0.71
C ASP A 96 -10.50 -2.75 0.56
N LEU A 97 -11.17 -1.64 0.22
CA LEU A 97 -10.53 -0.33 0.15
C LEU A 97 -10.11 0.20 1.53
N LEU A 98 -10.68 -0.31 2.63
CA LEU A 98 -10.27 0.09 3.97
C LEU A 98 -8.80 -0.24 4.21
N ILE A 99 -8.36 -1.47 3.91
CA ILE A 99 -6.97 -1.84 4.18
C ILE A 99 -6.01 -1.03 3.32
N ILE A 100 -6.40 -0.67 2.10
CA ILE A 100 -5.60 0.21 1.22
C ILE A 100 -5.43 1.60 1.84
N PHE A 101 -6.49 2.18 2.40
CA PHE A 101 -6.41 3.45 3.13
C PHE A 101 -5.43 3.36 4.31
N LEU A 102 -5.56 2.31 5.14
CA LEU A 102 -4.69 2.11 6.30
C LEU A 102 -3.23 1.92 5.88
N CYS A 103 -2.99 1.17 4.82
CA CYS A 103 -1.65 0.97 4.25
C CYS A 103 -1.03 2.28 3.75
N GLY A 104 -1.82 3.14 3.10
CA GLY A 104 -1.34 4.43 2.61
C GLY A 104 -0.90 5.34 3.76
N TRP A 105 -1.67 5.40 4.84
CA TRP A 105 -1.29 6.13 6.05
C TRP A 105 -0.05 5.50 6.70
N THR A 106 -0.05 4.20 6.96
CA THR A 106 1.08 3.49 7.60
C THR A 106 2.38 3.70 6.84
N LYS A 107 2.35 3.54 5.52
CA LYS A 107 3.53 3.74 4.66
C LYS A 107 4.10 5.15 4.82
N TYR A 108 3.24 6.17 4.76
CA TYR A 108 3.65 7.54 5.00
C TYR A 108 4.30 7.72 6.37
N SER A 109 3.68 7.22 7.43
CA SER A 109 4.21 7.37 8.79
C SER A 109 5.59 6.73 8.96
N LEU A 110 5.80 5.55 8.39
CA LEU A 110 7.10 4.85 8.45
C LEU A 110 8.17 5.54 7.60
N GLU A 111 7.87 5.90 6.36
CA GLU A 111 8.85 6.48 5.43
C GLU A 111 9.26 7.91 5.82
N SER A 112 8.33 8.68 6.38
CA SER A 112 8.57 10.07 6.78
C SER A 112 8.99 10.23 8.25
N ASN A 113 8.83 9.18 9.06
CA ASN A 113 8.88 9.26 10.52
C ASN A 113 7.86 10.26 11.14
N ASP A 114 6.80 10.62 10.40
CA ASP A 114 5.70 11.44 10.89
C ASP A 114 4.50 10.58 11.31
N TYR A 115 4.47 10.28 12.60
CA TYR A 115 3.46 9.42 13.22
C TYR A 115 2.22 10.18 13.72
N LYS A 116 2.21 11.52 13.64
CA LYS A 116 1.19 12.36 14.29
C LYS A 116 0.39 13.22 13.31
N ASN A 117 0.88 13.42 12.10
CA ASN A 117 0.22 14.28 11.13
C ASN A 117 -1.00 13.62 10.50
N LYS A 118 -2.15 13.89 11.12
CA LYS A 118 -3.45 13.37 10.69
C LYS A 118 -3.85 13.86 9.31
N ILE A 119 -3.47 15.07 8.91
CA ILE A 119 -3.83 15.63 7.60
C ILE A 119 -3.10 14.84 6.51
N LEU A 120 -1.77 14.72 6.62
CA LEU A 120 -0.99 13.97 5.63
C LEU A 120 -1.28 12.47 5.67
N GLY A 121 -1.53 11.90 6.85
CA GLY A 121 -1.95 10.51 6.98
C GLY A 121 -3.27 10.22 6.23
N ASN A 122 -4.31 11.03 6.45
CA ASN A 122 -5.57 10.92 5.71
C ASN A 122 -5.37 11.14 4.21
N GLN A 123 -4.54 12.11 3.83
CA GLN A 123 -4.25 12.42 2.44
C GLN A 123 -3.59 11.22 1.75
N LYS A 124 -2.55 10.64 2.36
CA LYS A 124 -1.82 9.48 1.80
C LYS A 124 -2.68 8.22 1.77
N GLY A 125 -3.56 8.04 2.76
CA GLY A 125 -4.57 6.98 2.72
C GLY A 125 -5.56 7.14 1.57
N LEU A 126 -6.12 8.34 1.35
CA LEU A 126 -7.05 8.59 0.24
C LEU A 126 -6.37 8.50 -1.12
N GLU A 127 -5.15 9.01 -1.26
CA GLU A 127 -4.34 8.90 -2.49
C GLU A 127 -4.14 7.42 -2.86
N ALA A 128 -3.75 6.58 -1.90
CA ALA A 128 -3.62 5.14 -2.11
C ALA A 128 -4.93 4.47 -2.55
N VAL A 129 -6.06 4.84 -1.93
CA VAL A 129 -7.39 4.33 -2.31
C VAL A 129 -7.75 4.74 -3.74
N ILE A 130 -7.53 6.00 -4.10
CA ILE A 130 -7.82 6.52 -5.44
C ILE A 130 -7.00 5.75 -6.48
N GLU A 131 -5.69 5.65 -6.29
CA GLU A 131 -4.78 4.96 -7.22
C GLU A 131 -5.16 3.49 -7.38
N PHE A 132 -5.39 2.80 -6.25
CA PHE A 132 -5.77 1.38 -6.26
C PHE A 132 -7.14 1.16 -6.92
N TYR A 133 -8.12 2.01 -6.62
CA TYR A 133 -9.46 1.92 -7.21
C TYR A 133 -9.43 2.15 -8.72
N ILE A 134 -8.70 3.17 -9.21
CA ILE A 134 -8.56 3.44 -10.65
C ILE A 134 -7.92 2.24 -11.35
N LYS A 135 -6.82 1.70 -10.79
CA LYS A 135 -6.11 0.55 -11.35
C LYS A 135 -6.94 -0.73 -11.39
N ASN A 136 -7.88 -0.89 -10.46
CA ASN A 136 -8.69 -2.09 -10.29
C ASN A 136 -10.16 -1.90 -10.67
N LYS A 137 -10.49 -0.83 -11.41
CA LYS A 137 -11.87 -0.40 -11.67
C LYS A 137 -12.75 -1.47 -12.32
N GLU A 138 -12.17 -2.34 -13.13
CA GLU A 138 -12.87 -3.46 -13.78
C GLU A 138 -13.27 -4.57 -12.80
N ASN A 139 -12.57 -4.70 -11.67
CA ASN A 139 -12.76 -5.73 -10.66
C ASN A 139 -13.43 -5.20 -9.39
N LEU A 140 -13.74 -3.90 -9.34
CA LEU A 140 -14.37 -3.23 -8.22
C LEU A 140 -15.75 -2.71 -8.61
N LYS A 141 -16.67 -2.66 -7.65
CA LYS A 141 -17.95 -2.00 -7.87
C LYS A 141 -17.73 -0.49 -7.91
N LYS A 142 -18.48 0.23 -8.75
CA LYS A 142 -18.41 1.69 -8.78
C LYS A 142 -18.72 2.27 -7.40
N ASP A 143 -17.85 3.13 -6.90
CA ASP A 143 -18.00 3.81 -5.61
C ASP A 143 -18.07 5.32 -5.80
N ASN A 144 -19.25 5.91 -5.56
CA ASN A 144 -19.47 7.34 -5.77
C ASN A 144 -18.63 8.22 -4.83
N ASN A 145 -18.25 7.72 -3.65
CA ASN A 145 -17.41 8.46 -2.73
C ASN A 145 -15.96 8.49 -3.22
N VAL A 146 -15.44 7.37 -3.72
CA VAL A 146 -14.11 7.35 -4.35
C VAL A 146 -14.08 8.24 -5.61
N GLU A 147 -15.12 8.18 -6.45
CA GLU A 147 -15.24 9.06 -7.62
C GLU A 147 -15.30 10.56 -7.25
N LYS A 148 -15.89 10.90 -6.09
CA LYS A 148 -15.84 12.26 -5.54
C LYS A 148 -14.41 12.66 -5.15
N TYR A 149 -13.65 11.76 -4.50
CA TYR A 149 -12.27 12.02 -4.13
C TYR A 149 -11.36 12.20 -5.35
N ILE A 150 -11.54 11.40 -6.40
CA ILE A 150 -10.85 11.57 -7.69
C ILE A 150 -11.09 12.99 -8.25
N LYS A 151 -12.35 13.46 -8.24
CA LYS A 151 -12.68 14.82 -8.71
C LYS A 151 -12.06 15.91 -7.85
N LEU A 152 -11.97 15.71 -6.53
CA LEU A 152 -11.31 16.65 -5.63
C LEU A 152 -9.79 16.68 -5.86
N GLN A 153 -9.16 15.51 -6.06
CA GLN A 153 -7.73 15.40 -6.37
C GLN A 153 -7.39 16.10 -7.69
N ASN A 154 -8.16 15.85 -8.75
CA ASN A 154 -7.96 16.49 -10.06
C ASN A 154 -8.15 18.01 -10.04
N LYS A 155 -8.84 18.54 -9.02
CA LYS A 155 -9.04 19.98 -8.81
C LYS A 155 -8.09 20.57 -7.76
N SER A 156 -7.14 19.78 -7.24
CA SER A 156 -6.26 20.17 -6.13
C SER A 156 -7.02 20.63 -4.87
N LYS A 157 -8.20 20.05 -4.61
CA LYS A 157 -9.08 20.37 -3.46
C LYS A 157 -9.16 19.24 -2.42
N LEU A 158 -8.44 18.14 -2.61
CA LEU A 158 -8.50 17.00 -1.70
C LEU A 158 -7.98 17.35 -0.31
N GLU A 159 -6.83 18.02 -0.21
CA GLU A 159 -6.25 18.46 1.06
C GLU A 159 -7.18 19.43 1.82
N GLU A 160 -7.80 20.38 1.11
CA GLU A 160 -8.78 21.31 1.69
C GLU A 160 -9.99 20.56 2.28
N TYR A 161 -10.50 19.55 1.55
CA TYR A 161 -11.58 18.70 2.03
C TYR A 161 -11.16 17.96 3.32
N ILE A 162 -9.96 17.39 3.35
CA ILE A 162 -9.44 16.66 4.52
C ILE A 162 -9.34 17.59 5.72
N LYS A 163 -8.73 18.78 5.57
CA LYS A 163 -8.59 19.76 6.66
C LYS A 163 -9.91 20.17 7.29
N LYS A 164 -11.00 20.16 6.52
CA LYS A 164 -12.35 20.49 7.01
C LYS A 164 -13.04 19.35 7.77
N ASN A 165 -12.54 18.12 7.64
CA ASN A 165 -13.18 16.91 8.16
C ASN A 165 -12.28 16.11 9.13
N VAL A 166 -11.05 16.58 9.39
CA VAL A 166 -10.06 16.01 10.33
C VAL A 166 -9.93 16.85 11.60
#